data_AF-A0A660XLR3-F1
#
_entry.id   AF-A0A660XLR3-F1
#
_cell.length_a   1.000
_cell.length_b   1.000
_cell.length_c   1.000
_cell.angle_alpha   90.00
_cell.angle_beta   90.00
_cell.angle_gamma   90.00
#
_symmetry.space_group_name_H-M   'P 1'
#
loop_
_entity.id
_entity.type
_entity.pdbx_description
1 polymer ?
#
loop_
_entity_poly.entity_id
_entity_poly.type
_entity_poly.pdbx_seq_one_letter_code
_entity_poly.pdbx_strand_id
1 'polypeptide(L)'
;MGSFVLYLILGLAAGIVSGLVGVGGGIIIVPALVYLFGMSQHHAQGTTLAIMVPPIGLLAAWTYYKAGYVNLMVAILVCIGFFFGGLLGAKIAVSIPSGLLKKVFGAVIVVIGFYMIFEK
;
A
#
# COMPACT_ATOMS: atom_id res chain seq x y z
N MET A 1 25.80 -8.05 -1.63
CA MET A 1 24.74 -7.87 -0.61
C MET A 1 23.65 -8.89 -0.90
N GLY A 2 23.32 -9.80 0.03
CA GLY A 2 22.27 -10.78 -0.22
C GLY A 2 20.90 -10.10 -0.42
N SER A 3 20.05 -10.68 -1.27
CA SER A 3 18.67 -10.20 -1.52
C SER A 3 17.88 -9.94 -0.23
N PHE A 4 18.16 -10.70 0.83
CA PHE A 4 17.58 -10.54 2.16
C PHE A 4 17.82 -9.15 2.79
N VAL A 5 19.05 -8.62 2.69
CA VAL A 5 19.39 -7.30 3.24
C VAL A 5 18.64 -6.20 2.49
N LEU A 6 18.49 -6.35 1.17
CA LEU A 6 17.74 -5.39 0.35
C LEU A 6 16.25 -5.38 0.70
N TYR A 7 15.65 -6.53 1.00
CA TYR A 7 14.26 -6.59 1.48
C TYR A 7 14.07 -5.90 2.84
N LEU A 8 15.02 -6.05 3.76
CA LEU A 8 14.98 -5.36 5.06
C LEU A 8 15.09 -3.84 4.89
N ILE A 9 16.02 -3.36 4.04
CA ILE A 9 16.17 -1.94 3.74
C ILE A 9 14.90 -1.39 3.10
N LEU A 10 14.31 -2.11 2.14
CA LEU A 10 13.04 -1.73 1.52
C LEU A 10 11.92 -1.63 2.56
N GLY A 11 11.80 -2.62 3.45
CA GLY A 11 10.80 -2.62 4.51
C GLY A 11 10.96 -1.44 5.47
N LEU A 12 12.20 -1.12 5.86
CA LEU A 12 12.49 0.02 6.73
C LEU A 12 12.15 1.36 6.05
N ALA A 13 12.61 1.56 4.81
CA ALA A 13 12.32 2.78 4.05
C ALA A 13 10.81 2.95 3.82
N ALA A 14 10.13 1.88 3.42
CA ALA A 14 8.69 1.91 3.19
C ALA A 14 7.90 2.13 4.47
N GLY A 15 8.33 1.55 5.59
CA GLY A 15 7.72 1.78 6.91
C GLY A 15 7.82 3.24 7.35
N ILE A 16 8.99 3.86 7.20
CA ILE A 16 9.19 5.29 7.49
C ILE A 16 8.26 6.15 6.65
N VAL A 17 8.24 5.95 5.32
CA VAL A 17 7.38 6.74 4.43
C VAL A 17 5.90 6.49 4.74
N SER A 18 5.52 5.24 5.01
CA SER A 18 4.15 4.90 5.39
C SER A 18 3.71 5.62 6.65
N GLY A 19 4.56 5.70 7.68
CA GLY A 19 4.27 6.41 8.92
C GLY A 19 4.19 7.93 8.73
N LEU A 20 5.05 8.51 7.89
CA LEU A 20 5.10 9.95 7.65
C LEU A 20 3.94 10.45 6.77
N VAL A 21 3.62 9.73 5.70
CA VAL A 21 2.66 10.17 4.67
C VAL A 21 1.28 9.54 4.88
N GLY A 22 1.18 8.44 5.63
CA GLY A 22 -0.10 7.76 5.93
C GLY A 22 -0.65 6.90 4.79
N VAL A 23 0.04 6.80 3.64
CA VAL A 23 -0.44 6.09 2.43
C VAL A 23 -0.19 4.57 2.48
N GLY A 24 0.44 4.06 3.55
CA GLY A 24 0.63 2.62 3.72
C GLY A 24 1.81 2.02 2.94
N GLY A 25 2.70 2.83 2.37
CA GLY A 25 3.95 2.39 1.71
C GLY A 25 3.79 1.66 0.37
N GLY A 26 2.59 1.22 0.00
CA GLY A 26 2.37 0.39 -1.20
C GLY A 26 2.73 1.04 -2.53
N ILE A 27 2.63 2.37 -2.63
CA ILE A 27 3.08 3.15 -3.79
C ILE A 27 4.59 2.99 -4.03
N ILE A 28 5.37 2.74 -2.98
CA ILE A 28 6.82 2.53 -3.06
C ILE A 28 7.17 1.04 -3.15
N ILE A 29 6.55 0.21 -2.31
CA ILE A 29 6.86 -1.22 -2.23
C ILE A 29 6.53 -1.94 -3.54
N VAL A 30 5.37 -1.67 -4.16
CA VAL A 30 4.95 -2.38 -5.39
C VAL A 30 5.94 -2.14 -6.54
N PRO A 31 6.28 -0.89 -6.91
CA PRO A 31 7.30 -0.66 -7.93
C PRO A 31 8.67 -1.24 -7.57
N ALA A 32 9.11 -1.14 -6.31
CA ALA A 32 10.38 -1.71 -5.89
C ALA A 32 10.41 -3.23 -6.11
N LEU A 33 9.38 -3.95 -5.67
CA LEU A 33 9.27 -5.41 -5.85
C LEU A 33 9.23 -5.81 -7.33
N VAL A 34 8.54 -5.05 -8.17
CA VAL A 34 8.46 -5.33 -9.62
C VAL A 34 9.77 -5.04 -10.33
N TYR A 35 10.35 -3.86 -10.13
CA TYR A 35 11.48 -3.38 -10.94
C TYR A 35 12.84 -3.76 -10.37
N LEU A 36 12.99 -3.85 -9.04
CA LEU A 36 14.27 -4.17 -8.39
C LEU A 36 14.38 -5.66 -8.06
N PHE A 37 13.25 -6.31 -7.74
CA PHE A 37 13.23 -7.72 -7.35
C PHE A 37 12.59 -8.65 -8.40
N GLY A 38 12.14 -8.10 -9.53
CA GLY A 38 11.64 -8.89 -10.67
C GLY A 38 10.34 -9.63 -10.42
N MET A 39 9.57 -9.24 -9.40
CA MET A 39 8.27 -9.88 -9.12
C MET A 39 7.23 -9.53 -10.18
N SER A 40 6.30 -10.45 -10.44
CA SER A 40 5.10 -10.11 -11.21
C SER A 40 4.23 -9.11 -10.42
N GLN A 41 3.39 -8.35 -11.13
CA GLN A 41 2.50 -7.36 -10.51
C GLN A 41 1.61 -7.98 -9.43
N HIS A 42 1.09 -9.20 -9.67
CA HIS A 42 0.27 -9.90 -8.67
C HIS A 42 1.05 -10.26 -7.41
N HIS A 43 2.27 -10.81 -7.55
CA HIS A 43 3.11 -11.13 -6.39
C HIS A 43 3.47 -9.87 -5.61
N ALA A 44 3.90 -8.81 -6.31
CA ALA A 44 4.24 -7.54 -5.68
C ALA A 44 3.05 -6.93 -4.91
N GLN A 45 1.85 -6.91 -5.50
CA GLN A 45 0.64 -6.42 -4.82
C GLN A 45 0.24 -7.30 -3.63
N GLY A 46 0.20 -8.62 -3.80
CA GLY A 46 -0.17 -9.55 -2.74
C GLY A 46 0.79 -9.45 -1.54
N THR A 47 2.10 -9.46 -1.81
CA THR A 47 3.13 -9.29 -0.77
C THR A 47 3.01 -7.93 -0.08
N THR A 48 2.78 -6.86 -0.83
CA THR A 48 2.58 -5.52 -0.25
C THR A 48 1.37 -5.47 0.67
N LEU A 49 0.22 -5.99 0.22
CA LEU A 49 -1.01 -6.03 1.02
C LEU A 49 -0.81 -6.86 2.30
N ALA A 50 -0.09 -7.99 2.23
CA ALA A 50 0.22 -8.80 3.40
C ALA A 50 1.03 -8.03 4.45
N ILE A 51 1.99 -7.21 4.03
CA ILE A 51 2.85 -6.41 4.93
C ILE A 51 2.10 -5.20 5.50
N MET A 52 1.13 -4.64 4.77
CA MET A 52 0.37 -3.46 5.20
C MET A 52 -0.54 -3.73 6.41
N VAL A 53 -1.06 -4.96 6.58
CA VAL A 53 -2.04 -5.27 7.62
C VAL A 53 -1.36 -5.42 9.01
N PRO A 54 -0.52 -6.45 9.28
CA PRO A 54 0.52 -6.35 10.30
C PRO A 54 1.92 -6.57 9.70
N PRO A 55 2.96 -5.77 10.03
CA PRO A 55 3.06 -4.85 11.18
C PRO A 55 2.85 -3.35 10.90
N ILE A 56 2.86 -2.90 9.63
CA ILE A 56 2.95 -1.46 9.31
C ILE A 56 1.70 -0.69 9.75
N GLY A 57 0.52 -1.10 9.28
CA GLY A 57 -0.72 -0.39 9.55
C GLY A 57 -1.05 -0.35 11.04
N LEU A 58 -0.85 -1.48 11.74
CA LEU A 58 -1.15 -1.59 13.17
C LEU A 58 -0.29 -0.66 14.02
N LEU A 59 1.04 -0.65 13.83
CA LEU A 59 1.95 0.15 14.65
C LEU A 59 1.78 1.66 14.38
N ALA A 60 1.59 2.05 13.12
CA ALA A 60 1.32 3.43 12.76
C ALA A 60 -0.02 3.91 13.35
N ALA A 61 -1.11 3.17 13.13
CA ALA A 61 -2.43 3.50 13.66
C ALA A 61 -2.43 3.59 15.19
N TRP A 62 -1.72 2.68 15.87
CA TRP A 62 -1.56 2.73 17.33
C TRP A 62 -0.88 4.01 17.83
N THR A 63 0.14 4.47 17.10
CA THR A 63 0.85 5.72 17.43
C THR A 63 -0.08 6.92 17.30
N TYR A 64 -0.85 7.02 16.20
CA TYR A 64 -1.84 8.08 16.02
C TYR A 64 -3.00 7.98 17.01
N TYR A 65 -3.43 6.77 17.36
CA TYR A 65 -4.48 6.53 18.33
C TYR A 65 -4.08 7.03 19.72
N LYS A 66 -2.87 6.70 20.18
CA LYS A 66 -2.32 7.21 21.44
C LYS A 66 -2.18 8.72 21.47
N ALA A 67 -1.92 9.34 20.31
CA ALA A 67 -1.82 10.77 20.17
C ALA A 67 -3.19 11.49 20.04
N GLY A 68 -4.30 10.74 20.06
CA GLY A 68 -5.66 11.31 19.98
C GLY A 68 -6.11 11.70 18.57
N TYR A 69 -5.37 11.32 17.53
CA TYR A 69 -5.64 11.69 16.14
C TYR A 69 -6.47 10.67 15.36
N VAL A 70 -7.06 9.69 16.03
CA VAL A 70 -7.88 8.64 15.39
C VAL A 70 -9.35 8.84 15.76
N ASN A 71 -10.17 9.15 14.76
CA ASN A 71 -11.62 9.09 14.89
C ASN A 71 -12.08 7.63 14.72
N LEU A 72 -12.36 6.97 15.84
CA LEU A 72 -12.75 5.55 15.86
C LEU A 72 -14.05 5.26 15.11
N MET A 73 -15.03 6.17 15.18
CA MET A 73 -16.32 5.99 14.50
C MET A 73 -16.12 5.95 12.97
N VAL A 74 -15.38 6.93 12.44
CA VAL A 74 -15.05 6.99 11.01
C VAL A 74 -14.20 5.78 10.62
N ALA A 75 -13.19 5.42 11.43
CA ALA A 75 -12.34 4.28 11.17
C ALA A 75 -13.14 2.96 11.07
N ILE A 76 -14.12 2.73 11.93
CA ILE A 76 -14.97 1.53 11.90
C ILE A 76 -15.85 1.50 10.64
N LEU A 77 -16.51 2.61 10.31
CA LEU A 77 -17.36 2.69 9.12
C LEU A 77 -16.55 2.45 7.84
N VAL A 78 -15.38 3.09 7.74
CA VAL A 78 -14.46 2.87 6.62
C VAL A 78 -13.93 1.44 6.59
N CYS A 79 -13.64 0.84 7.75
CA CYS A 79 -13.18 -0.55 7.84
C CYS A 79 -14.22 -1.54 7.29
N ILE A 80 -15.50 -1.34 7.59
CA ILE A 80 -16.58 -2.17 7.05
C ILE A 80 -16.63 -2.05 5.52
N GLY A 81 -16.63 -0.83 4.98
CA GLY A 81 -16.61 -0.63 3.53
C GLY A 81 -15.34 -1.22 2.88
N PHE A 82 -14.20 -1.03 3.53
CA PHE A 82 -12.90 -1.55 3.09
C PHE A 82 -12.86 -3.07 3.07
N PHE A 83 -13.50 -3.74 4.03
CA PHE A 83 -13.57 -5.20 4.08
C PHE A 83 -14.23 -5.77 2.82
N PHE A 84 -15.41 -5.27 2.45
CA PHE A 84 -16.13 -5.74 1.26
C PHE A 84 -15.48 -5.26 -0.04
N GLY A 85 -15.11 -3.97 -0.10
CA GLY A 85 -14.48 -3.37 -1.28
C GLY A 85 -13.11 -3.97 -1.59
N GLY A 86 -12.30 -4.22 -0.56
CA GLY A 86 -10.99 -4.86 -0.67
C GLY A 86 -11.11 -6.31 -1.13
N LEU A 87 -12.07 -7.07 -0.60
CA LEU A 87 -12.32 -8.45 -1.04
C LEU A 87 -12.74 -8.50 -2.51
N LEU A 88 -13.68 -7.65 -2.92
CA LEU A 88 -14.15 -7.59 -4.30
C LEU A 88 -13.03 -7.12 -5.24
N GLY A 89 -12.33 -6.06 -4.86
CA GLY A 89 -11.20 -5.51 -5.60
C GLY A 89 -10.08 -6.53 -5.78
N ALA A 90 -9.74 -7.31 -4.75
CA ALA A 90 -8.73 -8.37 -4.84
C ALA A 90 -9.15 -9.48 -5.80
N LYS A 91 -10.42 -9.92 -5.76
CA LYS A 91 -10.94 -10.94 -6.69
C LYS A 91 -10.86 -10.47 -8.14
N ILE A 92 -11.20 -9.20 -8.40
CA ILE A 92 -11.09 -8.59 -9.73
C ILE A 92 -9.61 -8.44 -10.14
N ALA A 93 -8.75 -7.98 -9.23
CA ALA A 93 -7.35 -7.76 -9.54
C ALA A 93 -6.61 -9.04 -9.95
N VAL A 94 -6.90 -10.18 -9.31
CA VAL A 94 -6.27 -11.47 -9.63
C VAL A 94 -6.72 -12.03 -10.99
N SER A 95 -7.88 -11.62 -11.52
CA SER A 95 -8.35 -12.04 -12.85
C SER A 95 -7.83 -11.15 -14.00
N ILE A 96 -7.27 -9.98 -13.70
CA ILE A 96 -6.71 -9.06 -14.70
C ILE A 96 -5.28 -9.47 -15.06
N PRO A 97 -4.89 -9.50 -16.34
CA PRO A 97 -3.49 -9.78 -16.72
C PRO A 97 -2.51 -8.81 -16.05
N SER A 98 -1.39 -9.33 -15.52
CA SER A 98 -0.38 -8.53 -14.79
C SER A 98 0.08 -7.27 -15.54
N GLY A 99 0.23 -7.33 -16.87
CA GLY A 99 0.62 -6.18 -17.67
C GLY A 99 -0.43 -5.06 -17.68
N LEU A 100 -1.72 -5.40 -17.72
CA LEU A 100 -2.81 -4.44 -17.63
C LEU A 100 -2.93 -3.90 -16.19
N LEU A 101 -2.84 -4.78 -15.19
CA LEU A 101 -2.89 -4.38 -13.78
C LEU A 101 -1.78 -3.40 -13.40
N LYS A 102 -0.58 -3.59 -13.97
CA LYS A 102 0.54 -2.66 -13.84
C LYS A 102 0.22 -1.28 -14.44
N LYS A 103 -0.37 -1.23 -15.63
CA LYS A 103 -0.80 0.03 -16.27
C LYS A 103 -1.88 0.74 -15.45
N VAL A 104 -2.88 0.00 -14.98
CA VAL A 104 -3.97 0.54 -14.13
C VAL A 104 -3.39 1.13 -12.85
N PHE A 105 -2.50 0.40 -12.15
CA PHE A 105 -1.85 0.88 -10.94
C PHE A 105 -1.07 2.18 -11.18
N GLY A 106 -0.27 2.24 -12.27
CA GLY A 106 0.45 3.44 -12.65
C GLY A 106 -0.47 4.63 -12.96
N ALA A 107 -1.54 4.40 -13.72
CA ALA A 107 -2.52 5.44 -14.04
C ALA A 107 -3.18 6.03 -12.78
N VAL A 108 -3.57 5.18 -11.82
CA VAL A 108 -4.15 5.62 -10.55
C VAL A 108 -3.17 6.51 -9.77
N ILE A 109 -1.89 6.13 -9.68
CA ILE A 109 -0.88 6.96 -9.01
C ILE A 109 -0.73 8.31 -9.70
N VAL A 110 -0.67 8.34 -11.03
CA VAL A 110 -0.54 9.59 -11.80
C VAL A 110 -1.74 10.50 -11.55
N VAL A 111 -2.96 9.95 -11.58
CA VAL A 111 -4.19 10.72 -11.34
C VAL A 111 -4.22 11.29 -9.93
N ILE A 112 -3.95 10.46 -8.91
CA ILE A 112 -3.94 10.92 -7.51
C ILE A 112 -2.84 11.97 -7.30
N GLY A 113 -1.62 11.71 -7.80
CA GLY A 113 -0.50 12.63 -7.65
C GLY A 113 -0.74 13.97 -8.36
N PHE A 114 -1.31 13.93 -9.57
CA PHE A 114 -1.71 15.14 -10.30
C PHE A 114 -2.75 15.94 -9.50
N TYR A 115 -3.79 15.26 -9.03
CA TYR A 115 -4.85 15.90 -8.25
C TYR A 115 -4.30 16.55 -6.97
N MET A 116 -3.44 15.84 -6.23
CA MET A 116 -2.82 16.40 -5.01
C MET A 116 -1.91 17.61 -5.25
N ILE A 117 -1.34 17.78 -6.44
CA ILE A 117 -0.45 18.90 -6.77
C ILE A 117 -1.23 20.11 -7.27
N PHE A 118 -2.25 19.88 -8.10
CA PHE A 118 -2.92 20.93 -8.85
C PHE A 118 -4.31 21.30 -8.32
N GLU A 119 -4.86 20.49 -7.43
CA GLU A 119 -6.07 20.85 -6.72
C GLU A 119 -5.75 21.72 -5.49
N LYS A 120 -6.60 22.73 -5.26
CA LYS A 120 -6.44 23.79 -4.25
C LYS A 120 -6.74 23.34 -2.84
#